data_AF-A0AAW1UCN0-F1
#
_entry.id   AF-A0AAW1UCN0-F1
#
_cell.length_a   1.000
_cell.length_b   1.000
_cell.length_c   1.000
_cell.angle_alpha   90.00
_cell.angle_beta   90.00
_cell.angle_gamma   90.00
#
_symmetry.space_group_name_H-M   'P 1'
#
loop_
_entity.id
_entity.type
_entity.pdbx_description
1 polymer ?
#
loop_
_entity_poly.entity_id
_entity_poly.type
_entity_poly.pdbx_seq_one_letter_code
_entity_poly.pdbx_strand_id
1 'polypeptide(L)'
;MSRETDTGVALYTRKILIKSKTSNILPKWLRFMKGVVDSEDIPLNLSRELLQNSALIRKLQTVLTGRILKFLQEQQSKKPDEYEKFYNDYGIFIKEGIITNHDQLEKEEAAKLLLFESSHQESGKKCTLAEYMSRVKDERIIYYLAAPSRALAESSPYYESLKKRQQEVLFCFEPYDELVLMQLQQFKGYKLVSVEKDMRDDKQASDLTNLGEDSLKRSEINELTEWVKNKLSGKAVAVNATTRLENHPCVVTVEEMAAARHFIRTQSHQLSEDRRYAILQPHLELNPKHIIIKKLHKLTKENPKLAELLAKQLFINSMVGAGLVEDPRVLLVSMNDLLEQVLEKH
;
A
#
# COMPACT_ATOMS: atom_id res chain seq x y z
N MET A 1 6.85 -25.85 9.25
CA MET A 1 6.33 -27.17 8.80
C MET A 1 6.47 -27.26 7.29
N SER A 2 7.46 -28.02 6.82
CA SER A 2 7.66 -28.33 5.40
C SER A 2 6.53 -29.23 4.93
N ARG A 3 5.51 -28.68 4.24
CA ARG A 3 4.64 -29.50 3.40
C ARG A 3 5.51 -29.98 2.23
N GLU A 4 5.87 -31.25 2.25
CA GLU A 4 6.53 -31.89 1.12
C GLU A 4 5.70 -31.69 -0.15
N THR A 5 6.42 -31.24 -1.16
CA THR A 5 5.96 -30.66 -2.42
C THR A 5 5.58 -31.76 -3.41
N ASP A 6 4.33 -32.23 -3.32
CA ASP A 6 3.75 -33.16 -4.31
C ASP A 6 3.19 -32.47 -5.57
N THR A 7 3.41 -31.17 -5.72
CA THR A 7 2.90 -30.36 -6.82
C THR A 7 4.01 -29.94 -7.78
N GLY A 8 3.78 -30.10 -9.08
CA GLY A 8 4.71 -29.66 -10.12
C GLY A 8 4.27 -30.08 -11.51
N VAL A 9 5.08 -29.75 -12.49
CA VAL A 9 4.86 -30.11 -13.90
C VAL A 9 5.82 -31.22 -14.30
N ALA A 10 5.26 -32.29 -14.87
CA ALA A 10 6.03 -33.42 -15.37
C ALA A 10 6.58 -33.12 -16.76
N LEU A 11 7.84 -33.51 -17.00
CA LEU A 11 8.56 -33.27 -18.24
C LEU A 11 8.75 -34.57 -19.01
N TYR A 12 8.30 -34.55 -20.25
CA TYR A 12 8.39 -35.64 -21.21
C TYR A 12 9.14 -35.19 -22.47
N THR A 13 9.70 -36.15 -23.19
CA THR A 13 10.12 -35.99 -24.57
C THR A 13 9.66 -37.21 -25.36
N ARG A 14 8.95 -36.98 -26.47
CA ARG A 14 8.41 -38.05 -27.32
C ARG A 14 7.63 -39.07 -26.50
N LYS A 15 6.77 -38.60 -25.59
CA LYS A 15 5.94 -39.41 -24.67
C LYS A 15 6.72 -40.26 -23.66
N ILE A 16 8.03 -40.07 -23.53
CA ILE A 16 8.86 -40.74 -22.52
C ILE A 16 9.09 -39.78 -21.35
N LEU A 17 8.80 -40.24 -20.13
CA LEU A 17 8.98 -39.45 -18.92
C LEU A 17 10.47 -39.21 -18.66
N ILE A 18 10.87 -37.94 -18.68
CA ILE A 18 12.22 -37.50 -18.32
C ILE A 18 12.31 -37.21 -16.82
N LYS A 19 11.34 -36.44 -16.30
CA LYS A 19 11.31 -36.07 -14.89
C LYS A 19 9.88 -35.80 -14.43
N SER A 20 9.46 -36.48 -13.38
CA SER A 20 8.10 -36.34 -12.81
C SER A 20 7.82 -34.96 -12.22
N LYS A 21 8.84 -34.29 -11.69
CA LYS A 21 8.73 -32.94 -11.11
C LYS A 21 9.89 -32.08 -11.57
N THR A 22 9.59 -31.10 -12.40
CA THR A 22 10.62 -30.17 -12.90
C THR A 22 10.39 -28.78 -12.32
N SER A 23 11.22 -28.40 -11.34
CA SER A 23 11.15 -27.10 -10.66
C SER A 23 11.56 -25.91 -11.52
N ASN A 24 12.28 -26.16 -12.63
CA ASN A 24 12.94 -25.11 -13.42
C ASN A 24 12.20 -24.78 -14.73
N ILE A 25 11.08 -25.44 -15.03
CA ILE A 25 10.29 -25.18 -16.25
C ILE A 25 9.18 -24.14 -16.04
N LEU A 26 8.92 -23.75 -14.81
CA LEU A 26 8.05 -22.63 -14.46
C LEU A 26 8.76 -21.76 -13.42
N PRO A 27 8.49 -20.45 -13.38
CA PRO A 27 8.98 -19.61 -12.31
C PRO A 27 8.37 -20.03 -10.97
N LYS A 28 9.08 -19.79 -9.87
CA LYS A 28 8.67 -20.23 -8.52
C LYS A 28 7.28 -19.75 -8.12
N TRP A 29 6.89 -18.57 -8.58
CA TRP A 29 5.57 -18.01 -8.28
C TRP A 29 4.44 -18.74 -9.02
N LEU A 30 4.69 -19.45 -10.12
CA LEU A 30 3.72 -20.34 -10.79
C LEU A 30 3.76 -21.79 -10.28
N ARG A 31 4.37 -22.06 -9.11
CA ARG A 31 4.51 -23.41 -8.53
C ARG A 31 3.21 -24.15 -8.24
N PHE A 32 2.08 -23.44 -8.21
CA PHE A 32 0.77 -24.03 -8.00
C PHE A 32 0.25 -24.80 -9.24
N MET A 33 0.85 -24.55 -10.40
CA MET A 33 0.46 -25.21 -11.65
C MET A 33 0.80 -26.71 -11.61
N LYS A 34 -0.15 -27.51 -12.11
CA LYS A 34 0.00 -28.95 -12.29
C LYS A 34 -0.25 -29.30 -13.75
N GLY A 35 0.52 -30.24 -14.28
CA GLY A 35 0.33 -30.70 -15.65
C GLY A 35 1.52 -31.44 -16.21
N VAL A 36 1.52 -31.56 -17.54
CA VAL A 36 2.55 -32.25 -18.31
C VAL A 36 3.05 -31.36 -19.44
N VAL A 37 4.34 -31.37 -19.68
CA VAL A 37 4.99 -30.74 -20.83
C VAL A 37 5.76 -31.82 -21.58
N ASP A 38 5.38 -32.06 -22.83
CA ASP A 38 6.10 -32.94 -23.75
C ASP A 38 6.77 -32.07 -24.82
N SER A 39 8.09 -32.18 -24.96
CA SER A 39 8.88 -31.40 -25.92
C SER A 39 9.88 -32.29 -26.64
N GLU A 40 9.79 -32.32 -27.97
CA GLU A 40 10.68 -33.11 -28.83
C GLU A 40 12.11 -32.56 -28.90
N ASP A 41 12.30 -31.28 -28.56
CA ASP A 41 13.61 -30.61 -28.55
C ASP A 41 14.44 -30.99 -27.32
N ILE A 42 13.85 -31.66 -26.33
CA ILE A 42 14.55 -32.12 -25.14
C ILE A 42 15.21 -33.47 -25.43
N PRO A 43 16.54 -33.58 -25.36
CA PRO A 43 17.22 -34.84 -25.63
C PRO A 43 16.94 -35.86 -24.51
N LEU A 44 16.76 -37.12 -24.91
CA LEU A 44 16.48 -38.25 -23.99
C LEU A 44 17.60 -38.46 -22.95
N ASN A 45 18.85 -38.21 -23.33
CA ASN A 45 20.04 -38.50 -22.51
C ASN A 45 20.46 -37.34 -21.61
N LEU A 46 19.55 -36.43 -21.26
CA LEU A 46 19.88 -35.24 -20.49
C LEU A 46 20.09 -35.60 -19.01
N SER A 47 21.29 -35.36 -18.47
CA SER A 47 21.57 -35.56 -17.05
C SER A 47 20.73 -34.60 -16.19
N ARG A 48 20.49 -34.98 -14.93
CA ARG A 48 19.74 -34.13 -13.97
C ARG A 48 20.42 -32.79 -13.71
N GLU A 49 21.73 -32.71 -13.89
CA GLU A 49 22.55 -31.49 -13.76
C GLU A 49 22.44 -30.61 -15.02
N LEU A 50 22.48 -31.20 -16.22
CA LEU A 50 22.32 -30.48 -17.49
C LEU A 50 20.93 -29.84 -17.63
N LEU A 51 19.89 -30.45 -17.03
CA LEU A 51 18.54 -29.88 -16.93
C LEU A 51 18.50 -28.55 -16.16
N GLN A 52 19.41 -28.32 -15.20
CA GLN A 52 19.39 -27.10 -14.40
C GLN A 52 20.01 -25.90 -15.13
N ASN A 53 20.96 -26.14 -16.03
CA ASN A 53 21.74 -25.09 -16.72
C ASN A 53 21.47 -24.99 -18.24
N SER A 54 20.44 -25.69 -18.74
CA SER A 54 20.12 -25.67 -20.16
C SER A 54 19.43 -24.37 -20.60
N ALA A 55 19.98 -23.71 -21.63
CA ALA A 55 19.35 -22.58 -22.29
C ALA A 55 17.95 -22.93 -22.85
N LEU A 56 17.75 -24.19 -23.24
CA LEU A 56 16.46 -24.70 -23.72
C LEU A 56 15.41 -24.72 -22.61
N ILE A 57 15.78 -25.11 -21.38
CA ILE A 57 14.85 -25.09 -20.23
C ILE A 57 14.45 -23.65 -19.89
N ARG A 58 15.37 -22.69 -19.96
CA ARG A 58 15.05 -21.27 -19.80
C ARG A 58 14.08 -20.77 -20.87
N LYS A 59 14.35 -21.08 -22.15
CA LYS A 59 13.44 -20.72 -23.26
C LYS A 59 12.05 -21.33 -23.07
N LEU A 60 12.00 -22.62 -22.70
CA LEU A 60 10.75 -23.32 -22.41
C LEU A 60 10.00 -22.65 -21.24
N GLN A 61 10.69 -22.28 -20.17
CA GLN A 61 10.10 -21.56 -19.04
C GLN A 61 9.47 -20.23 -19.48
N THR A 62 10.16 -19.43 -20.28
CA THR A 62 9.61 -18.15 -20.81
C THR A 62 8.35 -18.39 -21.64
N VAL A 63 8.37 -19.38 -22.56
CA VAL A 63 7.23 -19.71 -23.42
C VAL A 63 6.02 -20.19 -22.61
N LEU A 64 6.24 -21.10 -21.66
CA LEU A 64 5.18 -21.62 -20.80
C LEU A 64 4.58 -20.51 -19.93
N THR A 65 5.43 -19.67 -19.33
CA THR A 65 4.99 -18.53 -18.53
C THR A 65 4.10 -17.61 -19.36
N GLY A 66 4.57 -17.16 -20.53
CA GLY A 66 3.77 -16.31 -21.41
C GLY A 66 2.43 -16.94 -21.82
N ARG A 67 2.40 -18.26 -22.08
CA ARG A 67 1.17 -18.98 -22.42
C ARG A 67 0.19 -19.03 -21.24
N ILE A 68 0.69 -19.24 -20.02
CA ILE A 68 -0.13 -19.25 -18.80
C ILE A 68 -0.72 -17.87 -18.53
N LEU A 69 0.09 -16.80 -18.63
CA LEU A 69 -0.41 -15.43 -18.42
C LEU A 69 -1.48 -15.06 -19.45
N LYS A 70 -1.25 -15.41 -20.72
CA LYS A 70 -2.25 -15.22 -21.77
C LYS A 70 -3.55 -15.97 -21.48
N PHE A 71 -3.45 -17.24 -21.06
CA PHE A 71 -4.63 -18.02 -20.68
C PHE A 71 -5.40 -17.37 -19.53
N LEU A 72 -4.71 -16.92 -18.48
CA LEU A 72 -5.33 -16.27 -17.33
C LEU A 72 -5.99 -14.93 -17.71
N GLN A 73 -5.38 -14.14 -18.59
CA GLN A 73 -5.99 -12.91 -19.14
C GLN A 73 -7.25 -13.23 -19.98
N GLU A 74 -7.23 -14.31 -20.76
CA GLU A 74 -8.42 -14.77 -21.48
C GLU A 74 -9.54 -15.22 -20.53
N GLN A 75 -9.21 -15.88 -19.41
CA GLN A 75 -10.20 -16.25 -18.38
C GLN A 75 -10.77 -15.00 -17.69
N GLN A 76 -9.92 -14.05 -17.32
CA GLN A 76 -10.31 -12.75 -16.76
C GLN A 76 -11.33 -12.03 -17.66
N SER A 77 -11.13 -12.06 -18.97
CA SER A 77 -12.00 -11.38 -19.94
C SER A 77 -13.29 -12.15 -20.25
N LYS A 78 -13.22 -13.48 -20.40
CA LYS A 78 -14.35 -14.30 -20.86
C LYS A 78 -15.24 -14.78 -19.71
N LYS A 79 -14.67 -14.94 -18.52
CA LYS A 79 -15.29 -15.58 -17.35
C LYS A 79 -14.87 -14.83 -16.07
N PRO A 80 -15.23 -13.54 -15.93
CA PRO A 80 -14.77 -12.69 -14.84
C PRO A 80 -15.09 -13.28 -13.45
N ASP A 81 -16.27 -13.85 -13.23
CA ASP A 81 -16.67 -14.43 -11.94
C ASP A 81 -15.84 -15.68 -11.56
N GLU A 82 -15.51 -16.54 -12.53
CA GLU A 82 -14.64 -17.69 -12.30
C GLU A 82 -13.20 -17.24 -12.02
N TYR A 83 -12.75 -16.23 -12.76
CA TYR A 83 -11.42 -15.65 -12.60
C TYR A 83 -11.26 -14.97 -11.24
N GLU A 84 -12.28 -14.26 -10.76
CA GLU A 84 -12.23 -13.62 -9.44
C GLU A 84 -12.08 -14.67 -8.33
N LYS A 85 -12.80 -15.80 -8.40
CA LYS A 85 -12.62 -16.92 -7.47
C LYS A 85 -11.18 -17.43 -7.50
N PHE A 86 -10.64 -17.66 -8.69
CA PHE A 86 -9.23 -18.01 -8.87
C PHE A 86 -8.30 -16.96 -8.25
N TYR A 87 -8.55 -15.67 -8.48
CA TYR A 87 -7.71 -14.59 -7.98
C TYR A 87 -7.72 -14.49 -6.45
N ASN A 88 -8.87 -14.73 -5.82
CA ASN A 88 -8.96 -14.74 -4.35
C ASN A 88 -8.10 -15.86 -3.73
N ASP A 89 -8.01 -17.03 -4.41
CA ASP A 89 -7.24 -18.17 -3.90
C ASP A 89 -5.74 -18.11 -4.30
N TYR A 90 -5.44 -17.60 -5.50
CA TYR A 90 -4.11 -17.68 -6.11
C TYR A 90 -3.44 -16.33 -6.36
N GLY A 91 -4.11 -15.21 -6.05
CA GLY A 91 -3.61 -13.84 -6.29
C GLY A 91 -2.28 -13.56 -5.60
N ILE A 92 -2.03 -14.17 -4.44
CA ILE A 92 -0.77 -14.04 -3.70
C ILE A 92 0.45 -14.53 -4.51
N PHE A 93 0.26 -15.54 -5.37
CA PHE A 93 1.31 -16.04 -6.25
C PHE A 93 1.64 -15.04 -7.36
N ILE A 94 0.62 -14.39 -7.94
CA ILE A 94 0.82 -13.34 -8.94
C ILE A 94 1.59 -12.17 -8.32
N LYS A 95 1.22 -11.78 -7.10
CA LYS A 95 1.88 -10.74 -6.31
C LYS A 95 3.35 -11.09 -6.01
N GLU A 96 3.63 -12.32 -5.62
CA GLU A 96 5.00 -12.84 -5.46
C GLU A 96 5.81 -12.72 -6.75
N GLY A 97 5.19 -13.02 -7.90
CA GLY A 97 5.81 -12.86 -9.21
C GLY A 97 6.27 -11.43 -9.49
N ILE A 98 5.45 -10.43 -9.14
CA ILE A 98 5.81 -9.01 -9.32
C ILE A 98 6.92 -8.60 -8.36
N ILE A 99 6.89 -9.07 -7.11
CA ILE A 99 7.88 -8.70 -6.09
C ILE A 99 9.26 -9.27 -6.42
N THR A 100 9.31 -10.54 -6.79
CA THR A 100 10.56 -11.28 -6.97
C THR A 100 11.21 -11.07 -8.33
N ASN A 101 10.48 -10.52 -9.30
CA ASN A 101 11.03 -10.24 -10.61
C ASN A 101 11.76 -8.91 -10.64
N HIS A 102 12.82 -8.82 -11.45
CA HIS A 102 13.59 -7.61 -11.67
C HIS A 102 13.35 -7.00 -13.05
N ASP A 103 12.80 -7.77 -13.99
CA ASP A 103 12.43 -7.28 -15.32
C ASP A 103 11.08 -6.55 -15.28
N GLN A 104 11.06 -5.31 -15.75
CA GLN A 104 9.86 -4.47 -15.71
C GLN A 104 8.75 -4.99 -16.63
N LEU A 105 9.08 -5.54 -17.79
CA LEU A 105 8.08 -6.06 -18.72
C LEU A 105 7.41 -7.29 -18.12
N GLU A 106 8.17 -8.19 -17.51
CA GLU A 106 7.61 -9.38 -16.85
C GLU A 106 6.76 -9.02 -15.63
N LYS A 107 7.15 -8.01 -14.84
CA LYS A 107 6.29 -7.45 -13.78
C LYS A 107 4.97 -6.95 -14.34
N GLU A 108 5.00 -6.19 -15.42
CA GLU A 108 3.80 -5.64 -16.05
C GLU A 108 2.91 -6.74 -16.66
N GLU A 109 3.48 -7.79 -17.24
CA GLU A 109 2.71 -8.95 -17.72
C GLU A 109 1.96 -9.66 -16.60
N ALA A 110 2.59 -9.82 -15.42
CA ALA A 110 1.92 -10.33 -14.23
C ALA A 110 0.88 -9.33 -13.67
N ALA A 111 1.18 -8.03 -13.69
CA ALA A 111 0.30 -6.99 -13.16
C ALA A 111 -1.04 -6.86 -13.91
N LYS A 112 -1.11 -7.28 -15.18
CA LYS A 112 -2.38 -7.38 -15.93
C LYS A 112 -3.43 -8.26 -15.25
N LEU A 113 -2.97 -9.21 -14.43
CA LEU A 113 -3.81 -10.17 -13.71
C LEU A 113 -4.30 -9.63 -12.36
N LEU A 114 -3.86 -8.45 -11.92
CA LEU A 114 -4.29 -7.89 -10.64
C LEU A 114 -5.72 -7.35 -10.71
N LEU A 115 -6.45 -7.51 -9.62
CA LEU A 115 -7.81 -7.02 -9.43
C LEU A 115 -7.86 -6.13 -8.18
N PHE A 116 -8.51 -4.97 -8.31
CA PHE A 116 -8.67 -3.98 -7.24
C PHE A 116 -10.08 -3.40 -7.26
N GLU A 117 -10.57 -2.94 -6.12
CA GLU A 117 -11.71 -2.02 -6.14
C GLU A 117 -11.26 -0.62 -6.57
N SER A 118 -12.20 0.19 -7.05
CA SER A 118 -11.96 1.57 -7.44
C SER A 118 -12.98 2.50 -6.78
N SER A 119 -12.53 3.70 -6.42
CA SER A 119 -13.38 4.76 -5.87
C SER A 119 -14.51 5.20 -6.80
N HIS A 120 -14.37 5.02 -8.12
CA HIS A 120 -15.39 5.34 -9.12
C HIS A 120 -16.30 4.17 -9.47
N GLN A 121 -16.12 3.03 -8.82
CA GLN A 121 -16.96 1.86 -9.00
C GLN A 121 -17.74 1.54 -7.72
N GLU A 122 -18.85 0.82 -7.92
CA GLU A 122 -19.67 0.29 -6.83
C GLU A 122 -18.84 -0.62 -5.91
N SER A 123 -19.18 -0.64 -4.63
CA SER A 123 -18.50 -1.49 -3.65
C SER A 123 -18.61 -2.97 -4.05
N GLY A 124 -17.52 -3.72 -3.87
CA GLY A 124 -17.40 -5.12 -4.27
C GLY A 124 -17.03 -5.31 -5.75
N LYS A 125 -17.19 -4.30 -6.61
CA LYS A 125 -16.82 -4.41 -8.02
C LYS A 125 -15.31 -4.21 -8.19
N LYS A 126 -14.65 -5.27 -8.64
CA LYS A 126 -13.23 -5.24 -8.97
C LYS A 126 -12.99 -4.83 -10.41
N CYS A 127 -11.84 -4.21 -10.64
CA CYS A 127 -11.33 -3.84 -11.95
C CYS A 127 -9.83 -4.10 -12.06
N THR A 128 -9.35 -4.17 -13.30
CA THR A 128 -7.93 -4.30 -13.63
C THR A 128 -7.25 -2.94 -13.75
N LEU A 129 -5.90 -2.94 -13.73
CA LEU A 129 -5.12 -1.75 -14.05
C LEU A 129 -5.43 -1.20 -15.46
N ALA A 130 -5.69 -2.09 -16.43
CA ALA A 130 -6.04 -1.68 -17.79
C ALA A 130 -7.41 -1.00 -17.86
N GLU A 131 -8.38 -1.47 -17.08
CA GLU A 131 -9.70 -0.84 -16.98
C GLU A 131 -9.61 0.52 -16.29
N TYR A 132 -8.81 0.67 -15.24
CA TYR A 132 -8.51 1.98 -14.64
C TYR A 132 -7.95 2.96 -15.68
N MET A 133 -6.93 2.54 -16.44
CA MET A 133 -6.32 3.37 -17.48
C MET A 133 -7.30 3.75 -18.61
N SER A 134 -8.33 2.94 -18.85
CA SER A 134 -9.34 3.28 -19.86
C SER A 134 -10.22 4.48 -19.44
N ARG A 135 -10.31 4.73 -18.13
CA ARG A 135 -11.09 5.82 -17.51
C ARG A 135 -10.25 7.07 -17.23
N VAL A 136 -8.96 6.91 -16.94
CA VAL A 136 -8.02 8.01 -16.63
C VAL A 136 -7.13 8.29 -17.83
N LYS A 137 -7.35 9.41 -18.52
CA LYS A 137 -6.66 9.73 -19.79
C LYS A 137 -5.63 10.86 -19.71
N ASP A 138 -5.80 11.80 -18.79
CA ASP A 138 -5.04 13.05 -18.80
C ASP A 138 -3.77 13.00 -17.94
N GLU A 139 -3.85 12.35 -16.78
CA GLU A 139 -2.74 12.16 -15.86
C GLU A 139 -2.25 10.72 -16.01
N ARG A 140 -1.02 10.52 -16.52
CA ARG A 140 -0.38 9.20 -16.63
C ARG A 140 0.02 8.64 -15.26
N ILE A 141 -0.92 8.62 -14.33
CA ILE A 141 -0.77 8.26 -12.93
C ILE A 141 -1.91 7.32 -12.53
N ILE A 142 -1.56 6.23 -11.86
CA ILE A 142 -2.48 5.31 -11.21
C ILE A 142 -2.36 5.57 -9.71
N TYR A 143 -3.39 6.18 -9.14
CA TYR A 143 -3.46 6.42 -7.71
C TYR A 143 -3.96 5.17 -6.99
N TYR A 144 -3.34 4.83 -5.87
CA TYR A 144 -3.76 3.70 -5.05
C TYR A 144 -3.69 4.01 -3.56
N LEU A 145 -4.62 3.44 -2.80
CA LEU A 145 -4.70 3.56 -1.34
C LEU A 145 -4.87 2.18 -0.72
N ALA A 146 -3.92 1.82 0.14
CA ALA A 146 -4.02 0.62 0.96
C ALA A 146 -4.84 0.91 2.23
N ALA A 147 -5.90 0.15 2.47
CA ALA A 147 -6.74 0.26 3.66
C ALA A 147 -7.39 -1.09 3.97
N PRO A 148 -7.72 -1.43 5.22
CA PRO A 148 -8.30 -2.75 5.54
C PRO A 148 -9.70 -3.01 4.97
N SER A 149 -10.41 -1.95 4.56
CA SER A 149 -11.76 -2.06 3.98
C SER A 149 -12.10 -0.84 3.14
N ARG A 150 -13.13 -0.97 2.29
CA ARG A 150 -13.71 0.12 1.50
C ARG A 150 -14.07 1.34 2.35
N ALA A 151 -14.78 1.12 3.47
CA ALA A 151 -15.21 2.18 4.36
C ALA A 151 -14.02 3.00 4.90
N LEU A 152 -12.95 2.31 5.32
CA LEU A 152 -11.73 2.97 5.80
C LEU A 152 -10.96 3.69 4.68
N ALA A 153 -10.99 3.15 3.45
CA ALA A 153 -10.39 3.81 2.31
C ALA A 153 -11.12 5.12 1.97
N GLU A 154 -12.45 5.08 1.93
CA GLU A 154 -13.30 6.24 1.59
C GLU A 154 -13.31 7.33 2.67
N SER A 155 -13.12 6.95 3.94
CA SER A 155 -13.00 7.87 5.07
C SER A 155 -11.54 8.24 5.39
N SER A 156 -10.58 7.85 4.56
CA SER A 156 -9.17 8.09 4.83
C SER A 156 -8.82 9.58 4.75
N PRO A 157 -8.05 10.15 5.71
CA PRO A 157 -7.55 11.52 5.61
C PRO A 157 -6.69 11.74 4.37
N TYR A 158 -5.99 10.69 3.91
CA TYR A 158 -5.16 10.77 2.72
C TYR A 158 -6.01 10.92 1.45
N TYR A 159 -7.23 10.38 1.44
CA TYR A 159 -8.09 10.35 0.26
C TYR A 159 -8.83 11.67 -0.01
N GLU A 160 -9.01 12.53 1.00
CA GLU A 160 -9.88 13.72 0.91
C GLU A 160 -9.52 14.65 -0.26
N SER A 161 -8.22 14.95 -0.45
CA SER A 161 -7.76 15.84 -1.54
C SER A 161 -8.01 15.26 -2.94
N LEU A 162 -7.73 13.97 -3.16
CA LEU A 162 -7.97 13.33 -4.45
C LEU A 162 -9.47 13.16 -4.73
N LYS A 163 -10.26 12.86 -3.70
CA LYS A 163 -11.73 12.81 -3.79
C LYS A 163 -12.30 14.17 -4.23
N LYS A 164 -11.81 15.27 -3.65
CA LYS A 164 -12.20 16.63 -4.04
C LYS A 164 -11.82 16.95 -5.49
N ARG A 165 -10.66 16.50 -5.95
CA ARG A 165 -10.19 16.61 -7.34
C ARG A 165 -10.88 15.64 -8.30
N GLN A 166 -11.80 14.80 -7.80
CA GLN A 166 -12.49 13.75 -8.58
C GLN A 166 -11.52 12.79 -9.28
N GLN A 167 -10.38 12.53 -8.65
CA GLN A 167 -9.39 11.58 -9.15
C GLN A 167 -9.79 10.15 -8.74
N GLU A 168 -9.70 9.23 -9.71
CA GLU A 168 -9.94 7.81 -9.44
C GLU A 168 -8.80 7.25 -8.58
N VAL A 169 -9.13 6.45 -7.57
CA VAL A 169 -8.15 5.79 -6.70
C VAL A 169 -8.48 4.31 -6.63
N LEU A 170 -7.49 3.46 -6.84
CA LEU A 170 -7.59 2.03 -6.58
C LEU A 170 -7.53 1.77 -5.08
N PHE A 171 -8.47 0.98 -4.58
CA PHE A 171 -8.49 0.54 -3.19
C PHE A 171 -7.89 -0.86 -3.07
N CYS A 172 -6.88 -0.94 -2.22
CA CYS A 172 -6.08 -2.13 -1.98
C CYS A 172 -6.33 -2.64 -0.56
N PHE A 173 -6.93 -3.82 -0.45
CA PHE A 173 -7.34 -4.33 0.86
C PHE A 173 -6.38 -5.36 1.44
N GLU A 174 -5.52 -5.95 0.62
CA GLU A 174 -4.61 -6.99 1.11
C GLU A 174 -3.29 -6.42 1.62
N PRO A 175 -2.70 -7.00 2.68
CA PRO A 175 -1.50 -6.45 3.33
C PRO A 175 -0.28 -6.25 2.40
N TYR A 176 -0.18 -7.05 1.34
CA TYR A 176 0.95 -7.03 0.41
C TYR A 176 0.70 -6.19 -0.85
N ASP A 177 -0.54 -5.74 -1.10
CA ASP A 177 -0.87 -4.96 -2.31
C ASP A 177 0.01 -3.73 -2.43
N GLU A 178 0.18 -3.03 -1.33
CA GLU A 178 0.98 -1.80 -1.28
C GLU A 178 2.44 -2.06 -1.69
N LEU A 179 3.04 -3.14 -1.17
CA LEU A 179 4.41 -3.52 -1.49
C LEU A 179 4.54 -3.96 -2.96
N VAL A 180 3.53 -4.65 -3.49
CA VAL A 180 3.46 -5.06 -4.89
C VAL A 180 3.44 -3.85 -5.81
N LEU A 181 2.59 -2.85 -5.52
CA LEU A 181 2.47 -1.65 -6.34
C LEU A 181 3.71 -0.74 -6.23
N MET A 182 4.31 -0.65 -5.03
CA MET A 182 5.60 0.02 -4.83
C MET A 182 6.71 -0.63 -5.67
N GLN A 183 6.78 -1.96 -5.71
CA GLN A 183 7.79 -2.70 -6.49
C GLN A 183 7.49 -2.72 -8.00
N LEU A 184 6.22 -2.60 -8.38
CA LEU A 184 5.79 -2.48 -9.78
C LEU A 184 6.21 -1.13 -10.39
N GLN A 185 6.17 -0.04 -9.60
CA GLN A 185 6.56 1.35 -9.92
C GLN A 185 5.77 2.02 -11.06
N GLN A 186 5.60 1.35 -12.19
CA GLN A 186 4.83 1.79 -13.34
C GLN A 186 4.09 0.62 -14.00
N PHE A 187 3.07 0.95 -14.80
CA PHE A 187 2.36 0.00 -15.63
C PHE A 187 2.01 0.65 -16.97
N LYS A 188 2.55 0.12 -18.09
CA LYS A 188 2.34 0.65 -19.44
C LYS A 188 2.62 2.16 -19.56
N GLY A 189 3.65 2.63 -18.86
CA GLY A 189 4.06 4.03 -18.83
C GLY A 189 3.25 4.95 -17.91
N TYR A 190 2.27 4.42 -17.16
CA TYR A 190 1.60 5.13 -16.07
C TYR A 190 2.38 4.89 -14.77
N LYS A 191 2.68 5.96 -14.04
CA LYS A 191 3.32 5.85 -12.72
C LYS A 191 2.32 5.37 -11.67
N LEU A 192 2.71 4.44 -10.82
CA LEU A 192 1.90 4.09 -9.66
C LEU A 192 2.29 5.00 -8.49
N VAL A 193 1.33 5.72 -7.94
CA VAL A 193 1.54 6.70 -6.88
C VAL A 193 0.57 6.40 -5.73
N SER A 194 1.11 6.18 -4.53
CA SER A 194 0.24 6.04 -3.36
C SER A 194 -0.39 7.39 -3.04
N VAL A 195 -1.61 7.36 -2.53
CA VAL A 195 -2.30 8.60 -2.13
C VAL A 195 -1.51 9.37 -1.06
N GLU A 196 -0.80 8.68 -0.17
CA GLU A 196 0.06 9.32 0.83
C GLU A 196 1.26 10.05 0.20
N LYS A 197 1.81 9.52 -0.89
CA LYS A 197 2.91 10.15 -1.63
C LYS A 197 2.44 11.36 -2.42
N ASP A 198 1.32 11.25 -3.12
CA ASP A 198 0.68 12.39 -3.80
C ASP A 198 0.35 13.50 -2.80
N MET A 199 -0.22 13.12 -1.66
CA MET A 199 -0.47 14.04 -0.56
C MET A 199 0.83 14.75 -0.18
N ARG A 200 1.91 14.04 0.13
CA ARG A 200 3.18 14.66 0.55
C ARG A 200 3.79 15.60 -0.50
N ASP A 201 3.77 15.18 -1.77
CA ASP A 201 4.45 15.89 -2.87
C ASP A 201 3.68 17.11 -3.39
N ASP A 202 2.40 17.28 -2.99
CA ASP A 202 1.61 18.47 -3.30
C ASP A 202 2.17 19.73 -2.62
N LYS A 203 2.97 20.50 -3.37
CA LYS A 203 3.59 21.73 -2.88
C LYS A 203 2.58 22.83 -2.57
N GLN A 204 1.42 22.84 -3.23
CA GLN A 204 0.40 23.89 -3.05
C GLN A 204 -0.31 23.77 -1.71
N ALA A 205 -0.30 22.60 -1.09
CA ALA A 205 -0.89 22.37 0.22
C ALA A 205 -0.31 23.22 1.36
N SER A 206 0.93 23.70 1.17
CA SER A 206 1.62 24.56 2.14
C SER A 206 1.28 26.05 1.94
N ASP A 207 0.49 26.38 0.92
CA ASP A 207 -0.03 27.72 0.71
C ASP A 207 -1.22 27.99 1.65
N LEU A 208 -0.90 28.68 2.74
CA LEU A 208 -1.86 29.07 3.79
C LEU A 208 -2.46 30.47 3.55
N THR A 209 -2.30 31.05 2.36
CA THR A 209 -2.79 32.41 2.07
C THR A 209 -4.31 32.49 1.94
N ASN A 210 -4.96 31.41 1.48
CA ASN A 210 -6.40 31.38 1.16
C ASN A 210 -7.15 30.31 1.98
N LEU A 211 -7.04 30.37 3.31
CA LEU A 211 -7.72 29.44 4.20
C LEU A 211 -9.20 29.79 4.49
N GLY A 212 -9.62 31.04 4.22
CA GLY A 212 -10.94 31.55 4.53
C GLY A 212 -11.08 32.04 5.98
N GLU A 213 -12.18 32.74 6.28
CA GLU A 213 -12.41 33.40 7.58
C GLU A 213 -12.55 32.42 8.76
N ASP A 214 -13.00 31.19 8.51
CA ASP A 214 -13.23 30.17 9.56
C ASP A 214 -11.98 29.32 9.89
N SER A 215 -10.79 29.81 9.52
CA SER A 215 -9.51 29.15 9.80
C SER A 215 -8.69 29.92 10.84
N LEU A 216 -7.71 29.26 11.45
CA LEU A 216 -6.68 29.96 12.22
C LEU A 216 -5.90 30.93 11.33
N LYS A 217 -5.55 32.11 11.87
CA LYS A 217 -4.68 33.07 11.18
C LYS A 217 -3.27 32.50 11.05
N ARG A 218 -2.52 32.98 10.05
CA ARG A 218 -1.14 32.52 9.79
C ARG A 218 -0.23 32.63 11.02
N SER A 219 -0.35 33.69 11.82
CA SER A 219 0.40 33.85 13.07
C SER A 219 0.05 32.78 14.11
N GLU A 220 -1.24 32.47 14.26
CA GLU A 220 -1.74 31.45 15.20
C GLU A 220 -1.33 30.04 14.75
N ILE A 221 -1.31 29.79 13.43
CA ILE A 221 -0.81 28.55 12.86
C ILE A 221 0.67 28.37 13.20
N ASN A 222 1.50 29.39 12.95
CA ASN A 222 2.94 29.32 13.24
C ASN A 222 3.17 29.06 14.74
N GLU A 223 2.48 29.81 15.61
CA GLU A 223 2.53 29.62 17.07
C GLU A 223 2.16 28.19 17.47
N LEU A 224 1.04 27.67 16.93
CA LEU A 224 0.58 26.32 17.25
C LEU A 224 1.54 25.24 16.74
N THR A 225 2.01 25.33 15.49
CA THR A 225 2.90 24.32 14.90
C THR A 225 4.23 24.22 15.65
N GLU A 226 4.82 25.36 16.05
CA GLU A 226 6.03 25.40 16.86
C GLU A 226 5.78 24.82 18.26
N TRP A 227 4.66 25.20 18.89
CA TRP A 227 4.29 24.67 20.19
C TRP A 227 4.10 23.14 20.16
N VAL A 228 3.37 22.62 19.17
CA VAL A 228 3.15 21.17 19.01
C VAL A 228 4.46 20.45 18.70
N LYS A 229 5.33 21.02 17.87
CA LYS A 229 6.66 20.46 17.57
C LYS A 229 7.49 20.31 18.85
N ASN A 230 7.49 21.30 19.73
CA ASN A 230 8.19 21.24 21.00
C ASN A 230 7.62 20.15 21.93
N LYS A 231 6.28 20.00 21.98
CA LYS A 231 5.61 18.96 22.79
C LYS A 231 5.77 17.55 22.25
N LEU A 232 6.05 17.40 20.96
CA LEU A 232 6.31 16.14 20.27
C LEU A 232 7.79 15.92 19.96
N SER A 233 8.69 16.63 20.64
CA SER A 233 10.14 16.46 20.46
C SER A 233 10.55 15.00 20.66
N GLY A 234 11.38 14.48 19.75
CA GLY A 234 11.78 13.07 19.71
C GLY A 234 10.75 12.13 19.07
N LYS A 235 9.52 12.58 18.80
CA LYS A 235 8.47 11.79 18.14
C LYS A 235 8.20 12.25 16.71
N ALA A 236 7.89 13.53 16.51
CA ALA A 236 7.63 14.11 15.19
C ALA A 236 8.83 14.94 14.72
N VAL A 237 9.29 14.69 13.48
CA VAL A 237 10.42 15.43 12.88
C VAL A 237 9.99 16.82 12.44
N ALA A 238 8.78 16.94 11.91
CA ALA A 238 8.18 18.20 11.50
C ALA A 238 6.70 18.27 11.89
N VAL A 239 6.23 19.49 12.14
CA VAL A 239 4.82 19.79 12.32
C VAL A 239 4.47 20.96 11.42
N ASN A 240 3.57 20.75 10.47
CA ASN A 240 3.16 21.75 9.49
C ASN A 240 1.64 21.90 9.50
N ALA A 241 1.14 22.97 8.90
CA ALA A 241 -0.27 23.07 8.54
C ALA A 241 -0.48 22.64 7.09
N THR A 242 -1.70 22.18 6.77
CA THR A 242 -2.05 21.67 5.45
C THR A 242 -3.46 22.11 5.05
N THR A 243 -3.67 22.34 3.75
CA THR A 243 -4.99 22.61 3.16
C THR A 243 -5.67 21.37 2.58
N ARG A 244 -4.99 20.21 2.64
CA ARG A 244 -5.41 18.95 2.02
C ARG A 244 -6.49 18.19 2.79
N LEU A 245 -6.69 18.56 4.05
CA LEU A 245 -7.67 17.95 4.93
C LEU A 245 -8.96 18.77 4.97
N GLU A 246 -10.09 18.09 4.94
CA GLU A 246 -11.43 18.66 5.10
C GLU A 246 -12.01 18.27 6.45
N ASN A 247 -12.24 16.97 6.69
CA ASN A 247 -12.95 16.49 7.88
C ASN A 247 -12.01 16.06 9.00
N HIS A 248 -10.74 15.82 8.70
CA HIS A 248 -9.78 15.33 9.67
C HIS A 248 -9.01 16.47 10.34
N PRO A 249 -8.73 16.38 11.65
CA PRO A 249 -7.97 17.40 12.38
C PRO A 249 -6.49 17.42 11.98
N CYS A 250 -5.92 16.25 11.71
CA CYS A 250 -4.52 16.10 11.39
C CYS A 250 -4.26 14.75 10.72
N VAL A 251 -3.08 14.61 10.15
CA VAL A 251 -2.59 13.35 9.56
C VAL A 251 -1.08 13.25 9.74
N VAL A 252 -0.56 12.03 9.73
CA VAL A 252 0.89 11.79 9.70
C VAL A 252 1.32 11.31 8.31
N THR A 253 2.41 11.88 7.80
CA THR A 253 3.08 11.40 6.59
C THR A 253 4.52 11.00 6.91
N VAL A 254 5.06 10.06 6.15
CA VAL A 254 6.48 9.68 6.13
C VAL A 254 6.96 9.64 4.68
N GLU A 255 8.27 9.55 4.44
CA GLU A 255 8.84 9.54 3.08
C GLU A 255 8.24 8.43 2.20
N GLU A 256 8.28 7.19 2.69
CA GLU A 256 7.82 6.00 1.96
C GLU A 256 6.91 5.16 2.88
N MET A 257 5.60 5.46 2.83
CA MET A 257 4.59 4.87 3.74
C MET A 257 4.53 3.34 3.66
N ALA A 258 4.67 2.78 2.45
CA ALA A 258 4.65 1.33 2.22
C ALA A 258 5.80 0.61 2.92
N ALA A 259 7.00 1.15 2.77
CA ALA A 259 8.20 0.63 3.42
C ALA A 259 8.09 0.77 4.95
N ALA A 260 7.58 1.91 5.43
CA ALA A 260 7.34 2.15 6.85
C ALA A 260 6.34 1.15 7.46
N ARG A 261 5.18 0.92 6.81
CA ARG A 261 4.20 -0.09 7.24
C ARG A 261 4.76 -1.51 7.20
N HIS A 262 5.54 -1.85 6.18
CA HIS A 262 6.21 -3.15 6.10
C HIS A 262 7.23 -3.34 7.22
N PHE A 263 8.02 -2.30 7.53
CA PHE A 263 8.97 -2.29 8.63
C PHE A 263 8.27 -2.50 9.99
N ILE A 264 7.14 -1.82 10.23
CA ILE A 264 6.35 -2.02 11.45
C ILE A 264 5.87 -3.47 11.55
N ARG A 265 5.34 -4.05 10.47
CA ARG A 265 4.88 -5.44 10.52
C ARG A 265 5.98 -6.49 10.77
N THR A 266 7.23 -6.21 10.35
CA THR A 266 8.28 -7.23 10.30
C THR A 266 9.39 -7.07 11.33
N GLN A 267 9.68 -5.83 11.76
CA GLN A 267 10.92 -5.51 12.47
C GLN A 267 10.73 -4.61 13.71
N SER A 268 9.57 -3.97 13.90
CA SER A 268 9.38 -3.01 15.01
C SER A 268 9.41 -3.62 16.40
N HIS A 269 9.00 -4.88 16.54
CA HIS A 269 8.87 -5.59 17.83
C HIS A 269 10.18 -5.62 18.63
N GLN A 270 11.32 -5.47 17.96
CA GLN A 270 12.65 -5.54 18.58
C GLN A 270 13.23 -4.17 18.94
N LEU A 271 12.51 -3.08 18.65
CA LEU A 271 13.01 -1.72 18.75
C LEU A 271 12.27 -0.91 19.82
N SER A 272 13.02 -0.09 20.55
CA SER A 272 12.44 0.91 21.45
C SER A 272 11.66 1.97 20.68
N GLU A 273 10.69 2.61 21.34
CA GLU A 273 9.87 3.67 20.75
C GLU A 273 10.69 4.76 20.06
N ASP A 274 11.71 5.30 20.73
CA ASP A 274 12.53 6.39 20.21
C ASP A 274 13.27 5.99 18.93
N ARG A 275 13.76 4.75 18.85
CA ARG A 275 14.38 4.23 17.63
C ARG A 275 13.37 4.07 16.50
N ARG A 276 12.12 3.70 16.82
CA ARG A 276 11.05 3.63 15.81
C ARG A 276 10.79 5.01 15.21
N TYR A 277 10.63 6.05 16.03
CA TYR A 277 10.42 7.40 15.52
C TYR A 277 11.62 7.94 14.73
N ALA A 278 12.85 7.61 15.14
CA ALA A 278 14.06 7.98 14.40
C ALA A 278 14.13 7.34 13.00
N ILE A 279 13.61 6.12 12.84
CA ILE A 279 13.57 5.40 11.55
C ILE A 279 12.39 5.90 10.70
N LEU A 280 11.20 6.01 11.29
CA LEU A 280 9.98 6.39 10.58
C LEU A 280 9.99 7.87 10.14
N GLN A 281 10.62 8.73 10.94
CA GLN A 281 10.65 10.18 10.73
C GLN A 281 9.27 10.78 10.40
N PRO A 282 8.29 10.71 11.32
CA PRO A 282 6.93 11.15 11.01
C PRO A 282 6.83 12.68 10.96
N HIS A 283 6.09 13.16 9.96
CA HIS A 283 5.69 14.55 9.80
C HIS A 283 4.20 14.66 10.15
N LEU A 284 3.85 15.52 11.11
CA LEU A 284 2.47 15.78 11.48
C LEU A 284 1.94 16.99 10.70
N GLU A 285 0.81 16.83 10.04
CA GLU A 285 0.12 17.91 9.34
C GLU A 285 -1.19 18.24 10.04
N LEU A 286 -1.40 19.52 10.36
CA LEU A 286 -2.57 20.04 11.06
C LEU A 286 -3.53 20.72 10.08
N ASN A 287 -4.83 20.49 10.23
CA ASN A 287 -5.89 21.18 9.50
C ASN A 287 -6.31 22.47 10.23
N PRO A 288 -5.95 23.67 9.76
CA PRO A 288 -6.25 24.92 10.45
C PRO A 288 -7.75 25.27 10.52
N LYS A 289 -8.58 24.61 9.70
CA LYS A 289 -10.04 24.83 9.65
C LYS A 289 -10.77 23.95 10.66
N HIS A 290 -10.18 22.84 11.06
CA HIS A 290 -10.84 21.87 11.91
C HIS A 290 -11.08 22.40 13.32
N ILE A 291 -12.29 22.18 13.86
CA ILE A 291 -12.70 22.71 15.17
C ILE A 291 -11.78 22.29 16.32
N ILE A 292 -11.27 21.04 16.28
CA ILE A 292 -10.33 20.54 17.29
C ILE A 292 -9.01 21.33 17.25
N ILE A 293 -8.48 21.65 16.06
CA ILE A 293 -7.23 22.40 15.92
C ILE A 293 -7.42 23.85 16.37
N LYS A 294 -8.56 24.47 16.02
CA LYS A 294 -8.94 25.80 16.52
C LYS A 294 -9.02 25.85 18.04
N LYS A 295 -9.64 24.83 18.67
CA LYS A 295 -9.73 24.72 20.13
C LYS A 295 -8.39 24.40 20.79
N LEU A 296 -7.56 23.57 20.15
CA LEU A 296 -6.22 23.27 20.65
C LEU A 296 -5.38 24.53 20.77
N HIS A 297 -5.40 25.42 19.77
CA HIS A 297 -4.72 26.72 19.85
C HIS A 297 -5.20 27.59 21.02
N LYS A 298 -6.50 27.60 21.35
CA LYS A 298 -6.99 28.33 22.53
C LYS A 298 -6.51 27.70 23.84
N LEU A 299 -6.55 26.36 23.90
CA LEU A 299 -6.13 25.61 25.08
C LEU A 299 -4.65 25.76 25.40
N THR A 300 -3.77 26.04 24.43
CA THR A 300 -2.35 26.28 24.72
C THR A 300 -2.14 27.43 25.71
N LYS A 301 -3.09 28.40 25.75
CA LYS A 301 -3.08 29.57 26.65
C LYS A 301 -3.94 29.35 27.89
N GLU A 302 -5.11 28.72 27.75
CA GLU A 302 -6.09 28.56 28.83
C GLU A 302 -5.81 27.36 29.76
N ASN A 303 -5.37 26.23 29.19
CA ASN A 303 -5.04 25.02 29.95
C ASN A 303 -3.93 24.24 29.24
N PRO A 304 -2.66 24.61 29.47
CA PRO A 304 -1.51 23.99 28.79
C PRO A 304 -1.40 22.48 29.00
N LYS A 305 -1.82 21.97 30.19
CA LYS A 305 -1.81 20.53 30.50
C LYS A 305 -2.78 19.77 29.59
N LEU A 306 -4.02 20.25 29.48
CA LEU A 306 -5.02 19.66 28.60
C LEU A 306 -4.62 19.78 27.12
N ALA A 307 -4.06 20.92 26.71
CA ALA A 307 -3.55 21.09 25.35
C ALA A 307 -2.47 20.05 25.01
N GLU A 308 -1.57 19.76 25.95
CA GLU A 308 -0.48 18.81 25.74
C GLU A 308 -1.00 17.38 25.58
N LEU A 309 -1.96 16.96 26.42
CA LEU A 309 -2.62 15.67 26.29
C LEU A 309 -3.35 15.55 24.94
N LEU A 310 -4.08 16.59 24.54
CA LEU A 310 -4.80 16.61 23.26
C LEU A 310 -3.84 16.53 22.07
N ALA A 311 -2.73 17.26 22.07
CA ALA A 311 -1.74 17.22 21.00
C ALA A 311 -1.08 15.83 20.88
N LYS A 312 -0.73 15.21 22.01
CA LYS A 312 -0.20 13.84 22.05
C LYS A 312 -1.23 12.83 21.54
N GLN A 313 -2.49 12.96 21.95
CA GLN A 313 -3.57 12.08 21.49
C GLN A 313 -3.78 12.21 19.97
N LEU A 314 -3.83 13.43 19.43
CA LEU A 314 -3.98 13.68 18.00
C LEU A 314 -2.84 13.05 17.18
N PHE A 315 -1.61 13.16 17.67
CA PHE A 315 -0.46 12.52 17.04
C PHE A 315 -0.59 10.99 17.04
N ILE A 316 -0.89 10.36 18.18
CA ILE A 316 -1.01 8.90 18.26
C ILE A 316 -2.20 8.39 17.42
N ASN A 317 -3.35 9.09 17.43
CA ASN A 317 -4.49 8.80 16.56
C ASN A 317 -4.06 8.79 15.08
N SER A 318 -3.28 9.78 14.67
CA SER A 318 -2.79 9.90 13.30
C SER A 318 -1.78 8.81 12.94
N MET A 319 -0.90 8.43 13.88
CA MET A 319 0.04 7.30 13.71
C MET A 319 -0.71 5.97 13.56
N VAL A 320 -1.77 5.75 14.34
CA VAL A 320 -2.64 4.56 14.22
C VAL A 320 -3.37 4.57 12.88
N GLY A 321 -3.96 5.70 12.48
CA GLY A 321 -4.62 5.87 11.18
C GLY A 321 -3.67 5.64 9.99
N ALA A 322 -2.39 6.01 10.14
CA ALA A 322 -1.34 5.76 9.15
C ALA A 322 -0.92 4.27 9.06
N GLY A 323 -1.31 3.44 10.03
CA GLY A 323 -0.82 2.06 10.16
C GLY A 323 0.63 1.98 10.65
N LEU A 324 1.11 3.01 11.35
CA LEU A 324 2.48 3.13 11.86
C LEU A 324 2.60 2.78 13.35
N VAL A 325 1.58 2.15 13.91
CA VAL A 325 1.53 1.64 15.28
C VAL A 325 1.24 0.16 15.23
N GLU A 326 2.04 -0.61 15.95
CA GLU A 326 1.92 -2.07 16.02
C GLU A 326 0.72 -2.48 16.87
N ASP A 327 0.63 -1.98 18.11
CA ASP A 327 -0.48 -2.25 19.02
C ASP A 327 -1.32 -0.98 19.22
N PRO A 328 -2.53 -0.88 18.64
CA PRO A 328 -3.37 0.30 18.78
C PRO A 328 -3.89 0.50 20.21
N ARG A 329 -3.77 -0.48 21.12
CA ARG A 329 -4.21 -0.35 22.53
C ARG A 329 -3.41 0.69 23.30
N VAL A 330 -2.24 1.12 22.79
CA VAL A 330 -1.49 2.25 23.35
C VAL A 330 -2.31 3.55 23.41
N LEU A 331 -3.35 3.67 22.57
CA LEU A 331 -4.30 4.78 22.60
C LEU A 331 -5.10 4.87 23.89
N LEU A 332 -5.37 3.74 24.55
CA LEU A 332 -6.34 3.68 25.65
C LEU A 332 -5.89 4.49 26.86
N VAL A 333 -4.58 4.46 27.18
CA VAL A 333 -4.04 5.18 28.35
C VAL A 333 -4.15 6.68 28.14
N SER A 334 -3.61 7.20 27.03
CA SER A 334 -3.64 8.64 26.75
C SER A 334 -5.07 9.15 26.52
N MET A 335 -5.96 8.30 26.00
CA MET A 335 -7.36 8.65 25.82
C MET A 335 -8.10 8.73 27.15
N ASN A 336 -7.86 7.80 28.08
CA ASN A 336 -8.45 7.84 29.42
C ASN A 336 -7.96 9.08 30.19
N ASP A 337 -6.64 9.36 30.18
CA ASP A 337 -6.08 10.56 30.82
C ASP A 337 -6.69 11.85 30.25
N LEU A 338 -6.90 11.89 28.92
CA LEU A 338 -7.55 13.01 28.25
C LEU A 338 -9.02 13.15 28.68
N LEU A 339 -9.76 12.05 28.76
CA LEU A 339 -11.15 12.05 29.20
C LEU A 339 -11.29 12.51 30.65
N GLU A 340 -10.46 12.02 31.56
CA GLU A 340 -10.41 12.45 32.96
C GLU A 340 -10.18 13.97 33.04
N GLN A 341 -9.15 14.48 32.35
CA GLN A 341 -8.79 15.89 32.38
C GLN A 341 -9.87 16.81 31.77
N VAL A 342 -10.63 16.32 30.78
CA VAL A 342 -11.76 17.04 30.18
C VAL A 342 -12.95 17.07 31.14
N LEU A 343 -13.21 15.96 31.85
CA LEU A 343 -14.33 15.82 32.77
C LEU A 343 -14.11 16.54 34.11
N GLU A 344 -12.87 16.84 34.52
CA GLU A 344 -12.58 17.65 35.73
C GLU A 344 -13.27 19.04 35.75
N LYS A 345 -13.67 19.56 34.58
CA LYS A 345 -14.36 20.86 34.46
C LYS A 345 -15.89 20.75 34.55
N HIS A 346 -16.42 19.55 34.71
CA HIS A 346 -17.83 19.23 34.87
C HIS A 346 -18.07 18.58 36.24
#